data_AF-A0A8S3XDY5-F1
#
_entry.id   AF-A0A8S3XDY5-F1
#
_cell.length_a   1.000
_cell.length_b   1.000
_cell.length_c   1.000
_cell.angle_alpha   90.00
_cell.angle_beta   90.00
_cell.angle_gamma   90.00
#
_symmetry.space_group_name_H-M   'P 1'
#
loop_
_entity.id
_entity.type
_entity.pdbx_description
1 polymer ?
#
loop_
_entity_poly.entity_id
_entity_poly.type
_entity_poly.pdbx_seq_one_letter_code
_entity_poly.pdbx_strand_id
1 'polypeptide(L)'
;MKEQNNNLEIRISALEQKIRDLEQKKYNNKIELTGISGIDSINDDQVTKILASKLDMDASSVKSIKQIAGRKGKNGFLLLELSGKQRVRNGFKTQE
;
A
#
# COMPACT_ATOMS: atom_id res chain seq x y z
N MET A 1 -38.56 0.11 -21.11
CA MET A 1 -37.97 -0.69 -19.99
C MET A 1 -36.57 -1.21 -20.30
N LYS A 2 -36.27 -1.79 -21.48
CA LYS A 2 -34.92 -2.30 -21.80
C LYS A 2 -33.79 -1.25 -21.79
N GLU A 3 -34.02 -0.06 -22.36
CA GLU A 3 -32.97 0.97 -22.45
C GLU A 3 -32.62 1.61 -21.10
N GLN A 4 -33.59 1.77 -20.21
CA GLN A 4 -33.34 2.22 -18.84
C GLN A 4 -32.53 1.19 -18.06
N ASN A 5 -32.81 -0.10 -18.25
CA ASN A 5 -32.04 -1.17 -17.63
C ASN A 5 -30.60 -1.20 -18.13
N ASN A 6 -30.37 -1.07 -19.45
CA ASN A 6 -29.00 -0.98 -20.01
C ASN A 6 -28.23 0.24 -19.47
N ASN A 7 -28.89 1.40 -19.33
CA ASN A 7 -28.24 2.61 -18.81
C ASN A 7 -27.86 2.43 -17.33
N LEU A 8 -28.71 1.78 -16.55
CA LEU A 8 -28.42 1.44 -15.15
C LEU A 8 -27.27 0.45 -15.03
N GLU A 9 -27.23 -0.60 -15.86
CA GLU A 9 -26.14 -1.58 -15.87
C GLU A 9 -24.78 -0.94 -16.21
N ILE A 10 -24.74 -0.03 -17.18
CA ILE A 10 -23.52 0.72 -17.54
C ILE A 10 -23.06 1.59 -16.37
N ARG A 11 -23.99 2.28 -15.70
CA ARG A 11 -23.66 3.13 -14.54
C ARG A 11 -23.15 2.31 -13.36
N ILE A 12 -23.76 1.16 -13.09
CA ILE A 12 -23.31 0.24 -12.04
C ILE A 12 -21.90 -0.25 -12.35
N SER A 13 -21.65 -0.70 -13.59
CA SER A 13 -20.32 -1.15 -14.03
C SER A 13 -19.25 -0.07 -13.87
N ALA A 14 -19.57 1.18 -14.23
CA ALA A 14 -18.67 2.32 -14.05
C ALA A 14 -18.40 2.64 -12.57
N LEU A 15 -19.41 2.48 -11.70
CA LEU A 15 -19.24 2.67 -10.26
C LEU A 15 -18.38 1.56 -9.64
N GLU A 16 -18.59 0.30 -10.01
CA GLU A 16 -17.77 -0.82 -9.56
C GLU A 16 -16.31 -0.64 -9.97
N GLN A 17 -16.07 -0.19 -11.20
CA GLN A 17 -14.71 0.11 -11.67
C GLN A 17 -14.07 1.24 -10.85
N LYS A 18 -14.79 2.33 -10.59
CA LYS A 18 -14.30 3.41 -9.73
C LYS A 18 -13.97 2.94 -8.32
N ILE A 19 -14.78 2.05 -7.74
CA ILE A 19 -14.52 1.49 -6.41
C ILE A 19 -13.22 0.67 -6.44
N ARG A 20 -13.06 -0.22 -7.44
CA ARG A 20 -11.83 -1.00 -7.62
C ARG A 20 -10.59 -0.10 -7.76
N ASP A 21 -10.68 0.96 -8.54
CA ASP A 21 -9.58 1.92 -8.72
C ASP A 21 -9.22 2.65 -7.41
N LEU A 22 -10.23 3.03 -6.62
CA LEU A 22 -10.03 3.68 -5.32
C LEU A 22 -9.38 2.72 -4.32
N GLU A 23 -9.79 1.45 -4.31
CA GLU A 23 -9.17 0.42 -3.48
C GLU A 23 -7.72 0.19 -3.89
N GLN A 24 -7.43 0.06 -5.19
CA GLN A 24 -6.07 -0.12 -5.67
C GLN A 24 -5.17 1.07 -5.30
N LYS A 25 -5.66 2.30 -5.46
CA LYS A 25 -4.93 3.51 -5.02
C LYS A 25 -4.60 3.51 -3.52
N LYS A 26 -5.46 2.91 -2.69
CA LYS A 26 -5.21 2.76 -1.24
C LYS A 26 -4.07 1.77 -0.93
N TYR A 27 -3.80 0.82 -1.81
CA TYR A 27 -2.73 -0.17 -1.64
C TYR A 27 -1.38 0.25 -2.26
N ASN A 28 -1.36 1.21 -3.19
CA ASN A 28 -0.13 1.66 -3.85
C ASN A 28 0.97 2.16 -2.89
N ASN A 29 0.60 2.58 -1.68
CA ASN A 29 1.54 3.07 -0.67
C ASN A 29 1.70 2.11 0.52
N LYS A 30 1.38 0.82 0.36
CA LYS A 30 1.50 -0.15 1.44
C LYS A 30 2.54 -1.21 1.13
N ILE A 31 3.37 -1.51 2.12
CA ILE A 31 4.39 -2.55 2.05
C ILE A 31 4.07 -3.61 3.09
N GLU A 32 4.06 -4.87 2.65
CA GLU A 32 3.91 -6.04 3.51
C GLU A 32 5.30 -6.64 3.79
N LEU A 33 5.67 -6.71 5.06
CA LEU A 33 6.87 -7.44 5.49
C LEU A 33 6.47 -8.76 6.13
N THR A 34 6.79 -9.84 5.45
CA THR A 34 6.52 -11.22 5.87
C THR A 34 7.80 -11.92 6.33
N GLY A 35 7.65 -13.08 6.97
CA GLY A 35 8.79 -13.90 7.39
C GLY A 35 9.54 -13.38 8.62
N ILE A 36 8.98 -12.41 9.35
CA ILE A 36 9.58 -11.88 10.57
C ILE A 36 9.20 -12.76 11.76
N SER A 37 10.20 -13.36 12.41
CA SER A 37 10.03 -14.09 13.66
C SER A 37 9.89 -13.13 14.84
N GLY A 38 9.06 -13.46 15.83
CA GLY A 38 8.93 -12.66 17.05
C GLY A 38 8.23 -11.31 16.83
N ILE A 39 7.24 -11.28 15.93
CA ILE A 39 6.57 -10.06 15.48
C ILE A 39 5.98 -9.20 16.61
N ASP A 40 5.61 -9.82 17.74
CA ASP A 40 5.04 -9.16 18.92
C ASP A 40 6.04 -8.30 19.72
N SER A 41 7.35 -8.46 19.44
CA SER A 41 8.43 -7.75 20.15
C SER A 41 9.19 -6.76 19.26
N ILE A 42 8.65 -6.47 18.08
CA ILE A 42 9.32 -5.63 17.10
C ILE A 42 9.31 -4.17 17.53
N ASN A 43 10.46 -3.52 17.36
CA ASN A 43 10.60 -2.08 17.50
C ASN A 43 10.33 -1.39 16.16
N ASP A 44 9.23 -0.66 16.08
CA ASP A 44 8.78 0.08 14.89
C ASP A 44 9.82 1.07 14.36
N ASP A 45 10.60 1.73 15.22
CA ASP A 45 11.64 2.68 14.80
C ASP A 45 12.78 1.96 14.08
N GLN A 46 13.16 0.77 14.54
CA GLN A 46 14.19 -0.03 13.90
C GLN A 46 13.71 -0.52 12.53
N VAL A 47 12.48 -1.00 12.44
CA VAL A 47 11.89 -1.42 11.16
C VAL A 47 11.83 -0.27 10.18
N THR A 48 11.40 0.92 10.64
CA THR A 48 11.33 2.13 9.83
C THR A 48 12.71 2.48 9.25
N LYS A 49 13.76 2.49 10.08
CA LYS A 49 15.13 2.79 9.64
C LYS A 49 15.67 1.75 8.64
N ILE A 50 15.42 0.47 8.89
CA ILE A 50 15.84 -0.62 7.99
C ILE A 50 15.12 -0.52 6.64
N LEU A 51 13.81 -0.28 6.66
CA LEU A 51 13.02 -0.12 5.44
C LEU A 51 13.50 1.11 4.65
N ALA A 52 13.65 2.24 5.33
CA ALA A 52 14.14 3.49 4.76
C ALA A 52 15.49 3.30 4.05
N SER A 53 16.43 2.63 4.72
CA SER A 53 17.74 2.30 4.15
C SER A 53 17.64 1.34 2.96
N LYS A 54 16.82 0.29 3.03
CA LYS A 54 16.67 -0.70 1.95
C LYS A 54 16.00 -0.14 0.69
N LEU A 55 15.11 0.83 0.87
CA LEU A 55 14.33 1.43 -0.22
C LEU A 55 14.85 2.81 -0.65
N ASP A 56 16.02 3.24 -0.16
CA ASP A 56 16.61 4.56 -0.42
C ASP A 56 15.59 5.71 -0.24
N MET A 57 14.87 5.66 0.89
CA MET A 57 13.84 6.63 1.22
C MET A 57 14.06 7.22 2.62
N ASP A 58 13.44 8.37 2.88
CA ASP A 58 13.48 8.98 4.22
C ASP A 58 12.62 8.17 5.20
N ALA A 59 13.11 7.96 6.42
CA ALA A 59 12.36 7.34 7.51
C ALA A 59 11.04 8.10 7.80
N SER A 60 11.01 9.42 7.64
CA SER A 60 9.81 10.25 7.79
C SER A 60 8.73 9.93 6.75
N SER A 61 9.08 9.21 5.70
CA SER A 61 8.13 8.81 4.65
C SER A 61 7.32 7.57 5.05
N VAL A 62 7.67 6.89 6.15
CA VAL A 62 6.83 5.84 6.75
C VAL A 62 5.84 6.52 7.68
N LYS A 63 4.55 6.41 7.34
CA LYS A 63 3.46 7.06 8.07
C LYS A 63 2.97 6.23 9.25
N SER A 64 2.89 4.91 9.09
CA SER A 64 2.49 4.01 10.17
C SER A 64 2.95 2.59 9.93
N ILE A 65 3.19 1.87 11.01
CA ILE A 65 3.40 0.42 11.02
C ILE A 65 2.23 -0.21 11.76
N LYS A 66 1.70 -1.31 11.22
CA LYS A 66 0.66 -2.11 11.87
C LYS A 66 1.06 -3.57 11.85
N GLN A 67 1.04 -4.17 13.02
CA GLN A 67 1.20 -5.60 13.14
C GLN A 67 -0.13 -6.31 12.83
N ILE A 68 -0.08 -7.28 11.93
CA ILE A 68 -1.22 -8.11 11.57
C ILE A 68 -0.93 -9.53 12.05
N ALA A 69 -1.73 -9.99 13.00
CA ALA A 69 -1.64 -11.34 13.52
C ALA A 69 -1.92 -12.37 12.41
N GLY A 70 -1.10 -13.41 12.37
CA GLY A 70 -1.31 -14.56 11.50
C GLY A 70 -2.57 -15.33 11.88
N ARG A 71 -3.18 -16.03 10.92
CA ARG A 71 -4.31 -16.94 11.17
C ARG A 71 -3.96 -18.33 10.67
N LYS A 72 -4.37 -19.36 11.44
CA LYS A 72 -4.33 -20.80 11.11
C LYS A 72 -3.23 -21.19 10.11
N GLY A 73 -2.01 -21.39 10.61
CA GLY A 73 -0.88 -21.88 9.80
C GLY A 73 -0.16 -20.82 8.95
N LYS A 74 -0.57 -19.55 9.01
CA LYS A 74 0.16 -18.43 8.41
C LYS A 74 0.84 -17.60 9.49
N ASN A 75 2.09 -17.21 9.23
CA ASN A 75 2.81 -16.24 10.07
C ASN A 75 2.13 -14.87 9.99
N GLY A 76 2.21 -14.10 11.08
CA GLY A 76 1.85 -12.69 11.05
C GLY A 76 2.80 -11.87 10.16
N PHE A 77 2.40 -10.64 9.84
CA PHE A 77 3.18 -9.73 9.02
C PHE A 77 3.04 -8.30 9.50
N LEU A 78 4.00 -7.45 9.13
CA LEU A 78 3.89 -6.01 9.34
C LEU A 78 3.36 -5.36 8.07
N LEU A 79 2.37 -4.49 8.24
CA LEU A 79 1.83 -3.64 7.19
C LEU A 79 2.31 -2.21 7.42
N LEU A 80 3.13 -1.72 6.51
CA LEU A 80 3.69 -0.38 6.56
C LEU A 80 2.95 0.50 5.57
N GLU A 81 2.48 1.66 6.01
CA GLU A 81 1.87 2.69 5.16
C GLU A 81 2.90 3.78 4.90
N LEU A 82 3.20 4.03 3.63
CA LEU A 82 4.06 5.10 3.18
C LEU A 82 3.23 6.37 2.95
N SER A 83 3.84 7.51 3.22
CA SER A 83 3.29 8.79 2.78
C SER A 83 3.32 8.84 1.25
N GLY A 84 2.17 9.05 0.62
CA GLY A 84 2.02 9.03 -0.85
C GLY A 84 2.76 10.15 -1.61
N LYS A 85 3.67 10.87 -0.95
CA LYS A 85 4.61 11.78 -1.59
C LYS A 85 5.91 11.03 -1.88
N GLN A 86 5.84 10.00 -2.71
CA GLN A 86 7.04 9.48 -3.33
C GLN A 86 7.53 10.58 -4.29
N ARG A 87 8.49 11.40 -3.84
CA ARG A 87 9.35 12.12 -4.77
C ARG A 87 10.06 11.02 -5.55
N VAL A 88 9.57 10.73 -6.75
CA VAL A 88 10.35 10.06 -7.77
C VAL A 88 11.65 10.86 -7.84
N ARG A 89 12.76 10.29 -7.34
CA ARG A 89 14.08 10.77 -7.73
C ARG A 89 14.14 10.52 -9.23
N ASN A 90 13.81 11.55 -10.00
CA ASN A 90 13.92 11.55 -11.45
C ASN A 90 15.38 11.26 -11.81
N GLY A 91 15.66 9.98 -12.06
CA GLY A 91 16.88 9.49 -12.70
C GLY A 91 16.81 9.51 -14.23
N PHE A 92 15.84 10.22 -14.82
CA PHE A 92 15.84 10.51 -16.25
C PHE A 92 16.00 12.01 -16.44
N LYS A 93 17.23 12.40 -16.78
CA LYS A 93 17.51 13.67 -17.45
C LYS A 93 16.70 13.69 -18.74
N THR A 94 15.67 14.53 -18.80
CA THR A 94 15.32 15.19 -20.06
C THR A 94 16.08 16.51 -20.05
N GLN A 95 17.15 16.55 -20.84
CA GLN A 95 17.77 17.80 -21.27
C GLN A 95 16.78 18.48 -22.24
N GLU A 96 16.46 19.74 -21.98
CA GLU A 96 16.12 20.70 -23.04
C GLU A 96 17.43 21.32 -23.56
#